data_AF-A0A1G1IIJ5-F1
#
_entry.id   AF-A0A1G1IIJ5-F1
#
_cell.length_a   1.000
_cell.length_b   1.000
_cell.length_c   1.000
_cell.angle_alpha   90.00
_cell.angle_beta   90.00
_cell.angle_gamma   90.00
#
_symmetry.space_group_name_H-M   'P 1'
#
loop_
_entity.id
_entity.type
_entity.pdbx_description
1 polymer ?
#
loop_
_entity_poly.entity_id
_entity_poly.type
_entity_poly.pdbx_seq_one_letter_code
_entity_poly.pdbx_strand_id
1 'polypeptide(L)'
;MLIAPALSGCVAWGYGLAPVDPAARKILPSQTVESLQPTLTWEPADPEEGPDVRYVLIVYRKEGFPAQAITAYTKDNIAGTSHTLERPLMPDTRYYWRVGITRKNDHEAYVEWNGYNLFGVIPFPIIFIGLHPGNAYSFDTPAEP
;
A
#
# COMPACT_ATOMS: atom_id res chain seq x y z
N MET A 1 -34.46 -36.00 5.37
CA MET A 1 -33.12 -35.58 5.82
C MET A 1 -32.41 -35.02 4.60
N LEU A 2 -32.49 -33.70 4.38
CA LEU A 2 -31.83 -33.04 3.26
C LEU A 2 -30.36 -32.85 3.63
N ILE A 3 -29.47 -33.50 2.90
CA ILE A 3 -28.04 -33.19 2.93
C ILE A 3 -27.87 -32.00 1.99
N ALA A 4 -27.70 -30.80 2.56
CA ALA A 4 -27.26 -29.65 1.79
C ALA A 4 -25.82 -29.93 1.30
N PRO A 5 -25.51 -29.75 0.01
CA PRO A 5 -24.12 -29.80 -0.43
C PRO A 5 -23.40 -28.59 0.17
N ALA A 6 -22.30 -28.86 0.88
CA ALA A 6 -21.38 -27.82 1.30
C ALA A 6 -20.69 -27.28 0.04
N LEU A 7 -21.21 -26.18 -0.49
CA LEU A 7 -20.45 -25.28 -1.35
C LEU A 7 -19.39 -24.61 -0.48
N SER A 8 -18.31 -25.33 -0.17
CA SER A 8 -17.07 -24.73 0.33
C SER A 8 -16.36 -24.09 -0.86
N GLY A 9 -16.96 -23.00 -1.35
CA GLY A 9 -16.28 -22.03 -2.17
C GLY A 9 -15.83 -20.92 -1.25
N CYS A 10 -14.63 -21.03 -0.68
CA CYS A 10 -13.92 -19.87 -0.16
C CYS A 10 -13.60 -18.99 -1.36
N VAL A 11 -14.51 -18.07 -1.71
CA VAL A 11 -14.17 -16.94 -2.56
C VAL A 11 -13.17 -16.13 -1.75
N ALA A 12 -11.89 -16.16 -2.12
CA ALA A 12 -10.85 -15.45 -1.40
C ALA A 12 -10.94 -13.94 -1.70
N TRP A 13 -11.67 -13.21 -0.87
CA TRP A 13 -11.82 -11.76 -0.98
C TRP A 13 -10.58 -11.06 -0.38
N GLY A 14 -9.58 -10.76 -1.20
CA GLY A 14 -8.59 -9.69 -0.98
C GLY A 14 -7.77 -9.75 0.33
N TYR A 15 -7.05 -10.83 0.57
CA TYR A 15 -6.25 -11.02 1.77
C TYR A 15 -4.91 -10.27 1.75
N GLY A 16 -4.70 -9.42 2.75
CA GLY A 16 -3.39 -8.89 3.15
C GLY A 16 -3.00 -7.54 2.53
N LEU A 17 -2.10 -6.82 3.22
CA LEU A 17 -1.57 -5.50 2.84
C LEU A 17 -2.51 -4.31 3.00
N ALA A 18 -3.68 -4.51 3.62
CA ALA A 18 -4.56 -3.41 3.96
C ALA A 18 -3.92 -2.51 5.04
N PRO A 19 -4.19 -1.21 5.05
CA PRO A 19 -3.61 -0.26 5.98
C PRO A 19 -4.34 -0.38 7.33
N VAL A 20 -3.57 -0.54 8.39
CA VAL A 20 -4.08 -0.58 9.75
C VAL A 20 -3.99 0.82 10.37
N ASP A 21 -2.83 1.46 10.29
CA ASP A 21 -2.62 2.82 10.80
C ASP A 21 -1.56 3.56 9.95
N PRO A 22 -1.78 4.85 9.59
CA PRO A 22 -3.05 5.57 9.66
C PRO A 22 -4.12 4.85 8.85
N ALA A 23 -5.29 4.67 9.46
CA ALA A 23 -6.38 3.90 8.88
C ALA A 23 -6.83 4.60 7.59
N ALA A 24 -6.74 3.89 6.47
CA ALA A 24 -7.09 4.50 5.21
C ALA A 24 -8.59 4.75 5.13
N ARG A 25 -8.95 6.02 5.02
CA ARG A 25 -10.31 6.39 4.67
C ARG A 25 -10.38 6.61 3.16
N LYS A 26 -11.22 5.82 2.48
CA LYS A 26 -11.62 6.08 1.08
C LYS A 26 -12.48 7.35 0.95
N ILE A 27 -12.99 7.87 2.07
CA ILE A 27 -13.83 9.07 2.13
C ILE A 27 -13.16 10.09 3.07
N LEU A 28 -13.01 11.32 2.58
CA LEU A 28 -12.42 12.45 3.31
C LEU A 28 -13.18 12.76 4.61
N PRO A 29 -12.51 13.31 5.64
CA PRO A 29 -11.09 13.70 5.65
C PRO A 29 -10.15 12.52 5.93
N SER A 30 -8.91 12.62 5.43
CA SER A 30 -7.79 11.76 5.85
C SER A 30 -7.52 11.92 7.34
N GLN A 31 -6.99 10.87 7.97
CA GLN A 31 -6.49 10.95 9.35
C GLN A 31 -5.25 11.84 9.38
N THR A 32 -5.19 12.77 10.34
CA THR A 32 -3.97 13.49 10.66
C THR A 32 -3.12 12.64 11.59
N VAL A 33 -1.87 12.36 11.22
CA VAL A 33 -0.91 11.65 12.08
C VAL A 33 -0.33 12.59 13.14
N GLU A 34 0.18 12.03 14.24
CA GLU A 34 0.70 12.82 15.37
C GLU A 34 2.13 13.33 15.17
N SER A 35 2.85 12.82 14.17
CA SER A 35 4.27 13.10 13.94
C SER A 35 4.58 13.27 12.46
N LEU A 36 5.61 14.06 12.14
CA LEU A 36 6.20 14.15 10.80
C LEU A 36 6.98 12.88 10.42
N GLN A 37 7.23 11.99 11.37
CA GLN A 37 7.80 10.66 11.18
C GLN A 37 6.78 9.59 11.62
N PRO A 38 5.65 9.45 10.90
CA PRO A 38 4.62 8.51 11.30
C PRO A 38 5.13 7.08 11.21
N THR A 39 4.53 6.23 12.04
CA THR A 39 4.61 4.78 11.89
C THR A 39 3.46 4.32 11.01
N LEU A 40 3.78 3.66 9.91
CA LEU A 40 2.79 3.08 8.99
C LEU A 40 2.68 1.58 9.27
N THR A 41 1.47 1.08 9.44
CA THR A 41 1.18 -0.31 9.80
C THR A 41 0.16 -0.89 8.83
N TRP A 42 0.35 -2.13 8.42
CA TRP A 42 -0.52 -2.85 7.48
C TRP A 42 -0.84 -4.27 7.96
N GLU A 43 -1.81 -4.90 7.34
CA GLU A 43 -2.12 -6.32 7.54
C GLU A 43 -1.04 -7.19 6.89
N PRO A 44 -0.64 -8.30 7.53
CA PRO A 44 0.31 -9.23 6.94
C PRO A 44 -0.17 -9.72 5.57
N ALA A 45 0.78 -10.09 4.71
CA ALA A 45 0.48 -10.85 3.50
C ALA A 45 -0.19 -12.19 3.84
N ASP A 46 -0.78 -12.84 2.83
CA ASP A 46 -1.41 -14.15 3.01
C ASP A 46 -0.42 -15.14 3.68
N PRO A 47 -0.83 -15.88 4.73
CA PRO A 47 0.02 -16.88 5.36
C PRO A 47 0.61 -17.92 4.38
N GLU A 48 -0.04 -18.18 3.24
CA GLU A 48 0.46 -19.07 2.19
C GLU A 48 1.76 -18.57 1.53
N GLU A 49 2.07 -17.28 1.66
CA GLU A 49 3.33 -16.68 1.19
C GLU A 49 4.57 -17.12 2.00
N GLY A 50 4.34 -17.74 3.16
CA GLY A 50 5.40 -18.24 4.02
C GLY A 50 6.02 -17.19 4.95
N PRO A 51 6.98 -17.60 5.81
CA PRO A 51 7.51 -16.76 6.88
C PRO A 51 8.48 -15.67 6.43
N ASP A 52 9.00 -15.75 5.19
CA ASP A 52 10.07 -14.89 4.69
C ASP A 52 9.60 -13.71 3.84
N VAL A 53 8.32 -13.35 3.92
CA VAL A 53 7.77 -12.20 3.20
C VAL A 53 8.55 -10.92 3.53
N ARG A 54 8.84 -10.15 2.48
CA ARG A 54 9.47 -8.83 2.57
C ARG A 54 8.61 -7.79 1.90
N TYR A 55 8.43 -6.68 2.62
CA TYR A 55 7.56 -5.60 2.17
C TYR A 55 8.36 -4.45 1.55
N VAL A 56 7.70 -3.78 0.60
CA VAL A 56 8.16 -2.54 -0.02
C VAL A 56 7.12 -1.46 0.27
N LEU A 57 7.58 -0.34 0.80
CA LEU A 57 6.77 0.80 1.20
C LEU A 57 7.13 2.01 0.32
N ILE A 58 6.11 2.71 -0.18
CA ILE A 58 6.26 4.00 -0.86
C ILE A 58 5.30 5.00 -0.23
N VAL A 59 5.81 6.19 0.06
CA VAL A 59 5.04 7.38 0.45
C VAL A 59 5.30 8.47 -0.58
N TYR A 60 4.25 9.08 -1.09
CA TYR A 60 4.33 10.12 -2.10
C TYR A 60 3.25 11.18 -1.87
N ARG A 61 3.46 12.37 -2.42
CA ARG A 61 2.44 13.43 -2.45
C ARG A 61 2.10 13.78 -3.88
N LYS A 62 1.06 14.58 -4.07
CA LYS A 62 0.65 15.07 -5.38
C LYS A 62 0.87 16.57 -5.48
N GLU A 63 1.54 17.03 -6.52
CA GLU A 63 1.85 18.44 -6.75
C GLU A 63 1.51 18.89 -8.17
N GLY A 64 1.25 20.18 -8.34
CA GLY A 64 1.04 20.82 -9.64
C GLY A 64 -0.29 20.50 -10.32
N PHE A 65 -0.43 21.01 -11.55
CA PHE A 65 -1.57 20.75 -12.42
C PHE A 65 -1.06 20.46 -13.86
N PRO A 66 -1.29 19.24 -14.43
CA PRO A 66 -1.96 18.10 -13.80
C PRO A 66 -1.15 17.54 -12.62
N ALA A 67 -1.85 16.94 -11.65
CA ALA A 67 -1.23 16.43 -10.43
C ALA A 67 -0.18 15.34 -10.74
N GLN A 68 1.07 15.56 -10.33
CA GLN A 68 2.18 14.63 -10.46
C GLN A 68 2.50 13.99 -9.11
N ALA A 69 2.81 12.69 -9.10
CA ALA A 69 3.24 11.98 -7.90
C ALA A 69 4.72 12.26 -7.62
N ILE A 70 5.01 12.86 -6.47
CA ILE A 70 6.36 13.13 -5.99
C ILE A 70 6.64 12.16 -4.84
N THR A 71 7.57 11.23 -5.06
CA THR A 71 8.00 10.27 -4.03
C THR A 71 8.70 11.03 -2.90
N ALA A 72 8.19 10.87 -1.69
CA ALA A 72 8.76 11.49 -0.49
C ALA A 72 9.55 10.48 0.36
N TYR A 73 9.16 9.20 0.32
CA TYR A 73 9.84 8.14 1.03
C TYR A 73 9.70 6.81 0.28
N THR A 74 10.76 6.01 0.29
CA THR A 74 10.71 4.61 -0.15
C THR A 74 11.58 3.76 0.76
N LYS A 75 11.11 2.55 1.04
CA LYS A 75 11.86 1.55 1.78
C LYS A 75 11.50 0.16 1.26
N ASP A 76 12.51 -0.66 1.07
CA ASP A 76 12.40 -2.05 0.67
C ASP A 76 12.89 -2.98 1.78
N ASN A 77 12.69 -4.28 1.56
CA ASN A 77 13.16 -5.34 2.45
C ASN A 77 12.72 -5.17 3.93
N ILE A 78 11.52 -4.62 4.15
CA ILE A 78 10.97 -4.48 5.49
C ILE A 78 10.56 -5.85 6.00
N ALA A 79 11.01 -6.20 7.19
CA ALA A 79 10.54 -7.35 7.94
C ALA A 79 9.41 -6.93 8.88
N GLY A 80 8.34 -7.72 8.94
CA GLY A 80 7.14 -7.41 9.72
C GLY A 80 6.20 -6.44 9.01
N THR A 81 5.17 -6.00 9.74
CA THR A 81 4.00 -5.31 9.15
C THR A 81 3.86 -3.86 9.59
N SER A 82 4.95 -3.25 10.05
CA SER A 82 4.99 -1.86 10.51
C SER A 82 6.34 -1.23 10.22
N HIS A 83 6.35 0.07 9.92
CA HIS A 83 7.57 0.82 9.64
C HIS A 83 7.45 2.30 10.02
N THR A 84 8.36 2.79 10.86
CA THR A 84 8.48 4.21 11.19
C THR A 84 9.33 4.94 10.17
N LEU A 85 8.85 6.05 9.64
CA LEU A 85 9.62 6.86 8.69
C LEU A 85 10.89 7.40 9.34
N GLU A 86 12.04 7.14 8.71
CA GLU A 86 13.36 7.53 9.23
C GLU A 86 13.66 9.03 9.06
N ARG A 87 12.86 9.74 8.25
CA ARG A 87 13.04 11.15 7.91
C ARG A 87 11.71 11.88 8.03
N PRO A 88 11.70 13.13 8.55
CA PRO A 88 10.47 13.88 8.69
C PRO A 88 9.91 14.25 7.31
N LEU A 89 8.59 14.15 7.19
CA LEU A 89 7.81 14.67 6.07
C LEU A 89 7.61 16.19 6.21
N MET A 90 7.10 16.83 5.16
CA MET A 90 6.71 18.25 5.25
C MET A 90 5.48 18.39 6.14
N PRO A 91 5.41 19.43 6.99
CA PRO A 91 4.23 19.72 7.80
C PRO A 91 3.04 20.13 6.92
N ASP A 92 1.83 20.02 7.48
CA ASP A 92 0.56 20.42 6.86
C ASP A 92 0.41 19.95 5.39
N THR A 93 0.82 18.71 5.12
CA THR A 93 0.89 18.14 3.78
C THR A 93 0.14 16.81 3.73
N ARG A 94 -0.67 16.65 2.68
CA ARG A 94 -1.33 15.37 2.39
C ARG A 94 -0.37 14.42 1.68
N TYR A 95 -0.20 13.24 2.27
CA TYR A 95 0.55 12.14 1.69
C TYR A 95 -0.35 10.98 1.32
N TYR A 96 0.14 10.19 0.38
CA TYR A 96 -0.42 8.92 -0.06
C TYR A 96 0.64 7.84 0.15
N TRP A 97 0.24 6.67 0.60
CA TRP A 97 1.15 5.56 0.78
C TRP A 97 0.56 4.25 0.28
N ARG A 98 1.46 3.33 -0.05
CA ARG A 98 1.15 1.98 -0.49
C ARG A 98 2.23 1.02 -0.02
N VAL A 99 1.82 -0.21 0.21
CA VAL A 99 2.72 -1.30 0.59
C VAL A 99 2.52 -2.46 -0.38
N GLY A 100 3.62 -3.12 -0.70
CA GLY A 100 3.63 -4.31 -1.54
C GLY A 100 4.56 -5.37 -0.98
N ILE A 101 4.49 -6.56 -1.56
CA ILE A 101 5.42 -7.65 -1.27
C ILE A 101 6.33 -7.90 -2.47
N THR A 102 7.59 -8.25 -2.19
CA THR A 102 8.49 -8.71 -3.25
C THR A 102 8.15 -10.16 -3.58
N ARG A 103 7.67 -10.37 -4.80
CA ARG A 103 7.48 -11.67 -5.41
C ARG A 103 8.72 -12.05 -6.19
N LYS A 104 8.96 -13.35 -6.32
CA LYS A 104 9.96 -13.89 -7.22
C LYS A 104 9.31 -15.03 -8.00
N ASN A 105 9.36 -14.94 -9.32
CA ASN A 105 9.13 -16.09 -10.18
C ASN A 105 10.49 -16.64 -10.65
N ASP A 106 10.48 -17.70 -11.45
CA ASP A 106 11.72 -18.35 -11.92
C ASP A 106 12.64 -17.40 -12.72
N HIS A 107 12.12 -16.28 -13.23
CA HIS A 107 12.83 -15.39 -14.15
C HIS A 107 13.19 -14.03 -13.53
N GLU A 108 12.35 -13.46 -12.67
CA GLU A 108 12.51 -12.12 -12.12
C GLU A 108 11.80 -11.90 -10.77
N ALA A 109 12.24 -10.88 -10.05
CA ALA A 109 11.56 -10.38 -8.87
C ALA A 109 10.72 -9.14 -9.22
N TYR A 110 9.50 -9.07 -8.70
CA TYR A 110 8.58 -7.93 -8.92
C TYR A 110 7.86 -7.58 -7.62
N VAL A 111 7.30 -6.37 -7.53
CA VAL A 111 6.52 -5.94 -6.35
C VAL A 111 5.04 -6.05 -6.66
N GLU A 112 4.33 -6.84 -5.87
CA GLU A 112 2.87 -6.88 -5.86
C GLU A 112 2.36 -5.87 -4.84
N TRP A 113 1.75 -4.79 -5.32
CA TRP A 113 1.20 -3.72 -4.49
C TRP A 113 -0.19 -4.07 -3.96
N ASN A 114 -0.56 -3.46 -2.84
CA ASN A 114 -1.92 -3.51 -2.30
C ASN A 114 -2.97 -2.97 -3.32
N GLY A 115 -3.75 -3.87 -3.92
CA GLY A 115 -4.76 -3.53 -4.93
C GLY A 115 -5.50 -4.76 -5.44
N TYR A 116 -6.76 -4.59 -5.85
CA TYR A 116 -7.47 -5.65 -6.56
C TYR A 116 -6.76 -5.87 -7.91
N ASN A 117 -6.26 -7.09 -8.15
CA ASN A 117 -5.81 -7.51 -9.47
C ASN A 117 -7.00 -7.51 -10.44
N LEU A 118 -7.28 -6.39 -11.11
CA LEU A 118 -7.91 -6.45 -12.42
C LEU A 118 -6.79 -6.85 -13.39
N PHE A 119 -6.68 -8.16 -13.62
CA PHE A 119 -5.77 -8.78 -14.58
C PHE A 119 -5.80 -8.02 -15.91
N GLY A 120 -4.69 -7.36 -16.22
CA GLY A 120 -4.44 -6.74 -17.51
C GLY A 120 -2.93 -6.61 -17.66
N VAL A 121 -2.32 -7.53 -18.40
CA VAL A 121 -0.90 -7.50 -18.74
C VAL A 121 -0.65 -6.21 -19.53
N ILE A 122 -0.02 -5.21 -18.93
CA ILE A 122 0.44 -4.03 -19.67
C ILE A 122 1.97 -4.08 -19.67
N PRO A 123 2.61 -4.40 -20.81
CA PRO A 123 4.05 -4.35 -20.92
C PRO A 123 4.50 -2.88 -20.81
N PHE A 124 5.45 -2.61 -19.90
CA PHE A 124 6.21 -1.36 -19.88
C PHE A 124 6.78 -1.10 -21.28
N PRO A 125 6.69 0.13 -21.83
CA PRO A 125 7.18 1.34 -21.16
C PRO A 125 6.30 2.59 -21.42
N ILE A 126 5.44 3.03 -20.49
CA ILE A 126 4.72 4.30 -20.67
C ILE A 126 4.66 5.12 -19.37
N ILE A 127 5.16 6.35 -19.53
CA ILE A 127 4.96 7.58 -18.76
C ILE A 127 3.64 7.56 -17.97
N PHE A 128 3.73 7.56 -16.63
CA PHE A 128 2.59 7.58 -15.73
C PHE A 128 1.85 8.92 -15.78
N ILE A 129 0.92 9.05 -16.71
CA ILE A 129 -0.17 10.04 -16.62
C ILE A 129 -1.29 9.39 -15.80
N GLY A 130 -1.31 9.67 -14.49
CA GLY A 130 -2.58 9.85 -13.78
C GLY A 130 -3.36 8.66 -13.22
N LEU A 131 -3.03 7.38 -13.44
CA LEU A 131 -3.73 6.28 -12.74
C LEU A 131 -2.78 5.14 -12.34
N HIS A 132 -2.43 5.10 -11.05
CA HIS A 132 -1.98 3.86 -10.42
C HIS A 132 -3.23 3.15 -9.89
N PRO A 133 -3.63 1.98 -10.41
CA PRO A 133 -4.81 1.24 -9.94
C PRO A 133 -4.61 0.54 -8.57
N GLY A 134 -3.58 0.93 -7.79
CA GLY A 134 -3.41 0.49 -6.40
C GLY A 134 -4.20 1.40 -5.45
N ASN A 135 -4.80 0.83 -4.40
CA ASN A 135 -5.49 1.61 -3.37
C ASN A 135 -4.44 2.41 -2.58
N ALA A 136 -4.06 3.58 -3.05
CA ALA A 136 -3.20 4.47 -2.28
C ALA A 136 -4.00 5.04 -1.10
N TYR A 137 -3.40 4.97 0.07
CA TYR A 137 -4.02 5.37 1.33
C TYR A 137 -3.51 6.75 1.73
N SER A 138 -4.41 7.65 2.12
CA SER A 138 -4.01 9.03 2.43
C SER A 138 -4.01 9.32 3.92
N PHE A 139 -3.03 10.09 4.36
CA PHE A 139 -2.98 10.75 5.67
C PHE A 139 -2.47 12.19 5.52
N ASP A 140 -2.79 13.02 6.50
CA ASP A 140 -2.28 14.39 6.58
C ASP A 140 -1.23 14.46 7.70
N THR A 141 -0.14 15.19 7.49
CA THR A 141 0.84 15.46 8.55
C THR A 141 0.36 16.59 9.47
N PRO A 142 0.83 16.66 10.72
CA PRO A 142 0.49 17.79 11.59
C PRO A 142 1.11 19.08 11.05
N ALA A 143 0.60 20.23 11.52
CA ALA A 143 1.29 21.50 11.38
C ALA A 143 2.65 21.45 12.12
N GLU A 144 3.55 22.42 11.87
CA GLU A 144 4.79 22.51 12.66
C GLU A 144 4.46 22.54 14.17
N PRO A 145 5.26 21.84 15.00
CA PRO A 145 5.05 21.82 16.45
C PRO A 145 5.21 23.18 17.11
#